data_AF-A0A7Y5Y977-F1
#
_entry.id   AF-A0A7Y5Y977-F1
#
_cell.length_a   1.000
_cell.length_b   1.000
_cell.length_c   1.000
_cell.angle_alpha   90.00
_cell.angle_beta   90.00
_cell.angle_gamma   90.00
#
_symmetry.space_group_name_H-M   'P 1'
#
loop_
_entity.id
_entity.type
_entity.pdbx_description
1 polymer ?
#
loop_
_entity_poly.entity_id
_entity_poly.type
_entity_poly.pdbx_seq_one_letter_code
_entity_poly.pdbx_strand_id
1 'polypeptide(L)'
;MTTRTATIAAAKHRPRSQSMAIIALSVLLALFLAFYTYLTGQISSGSAQLMNGAQQAAAGASQLKDGSGKLAAGAGAANLGAAQVKDGSAKIRTGSIELDKGAAALQAGAGKIFSGVRDQLAPGVDKLHAGTTKLQNDVVNKLVPGVYQVDDGARKLQAGAVALSAALTPTAAGNAPDNLADGAGQLQSGTARLAVGAVQLDAGATSLSAGTAALKNGTATLKGYPGTGNDPAQGDGLAALSQGLDQLEAAANGPQGLVPLAVIKDQIAKLADGGRRAYAGAGQLDAGAAKLNDGAGQLKAGTGSLAAGAGQLDDGAGRLKAGFATLAEKLNATDPQNPGVVLGTSMLAEGTAKIRKGMDGVPGNPDSPGLIYAANSLQDGTTKLSAGITGDGDPANPGLLAGTEALSDGTVALSRGTGQLQTGSAQLAVGTGQLADGNGKLDDGSGKLADGAGKLADGNARIAAGTQELHAKVAAVSPSSWLDNPVVALLLMAVLVSAAAGAYLVLRRRSSRLDTAG
;
A
#
# COMPACT_ATOMS: atom_id res chain seq x y z
N MET A 1 -112.75 16.01 157.44
CA MET A 1 -112.67 14.61 157.87
C MET A 1 -111.86 13.82 156.84
N THR A 2 -110.57 13.57 157.10
CA THR A 2 -109.97 12.32 157.65
C THR A 2 -109.74 11.18 156.63
N THR A 3 -108.48 11.06 156.16
CA THR A 3 -107.64 9.84 155.90
C THR A 3 -108.31 8.48 155.57
N ARG A 4 -107.79 7.63 154.67
CA ARG A 4 -106.52 6.84 154.84
C ARG A 4 -106.14 5.95 153.59
N THR A 5 -104.83 5.72 153.32
CA THR A 5 -104.13 4.53 152.68
C THR A 5 -104.56 3.94 151.29
N ALA A 6 -103.74 3.29 150.45
CA ALA A 6 -102.27 3.29 150.14
C ALA A 6 -101.92 2.34 148.94
N THR A 7 -100.84 2.65 148.15
CA THR A 7 -99.99 1.71 147.33
C THR A 7 -100.63 0.96 146.10
N ILE A 8 -99.97 0.46 145.02
CA ILE A 8 -98.58 0.43 144.41
C ILE A 8 -98.72 0.47 142.83
N ALA A 9 -97.79 1.07 142.06
CA ALA A 9 -97.20 0.58 140.76
C ALA A 9 -96.57 1.70 139.87
N ALA A 10 -95.57 1.38 139.03
CA ALA A 10 -94.76 2.37 138.28
C ALA A 10 -94.73 2.17 136.74
N ALA A 11 -94.59 3.27 135.98
CA ALA A 11 -94.20 3.27 134.56
C ALA A 11 -93.47 4.59 134.17
N LYS A 12 -92.46 4.50 133.30
CA LYS A 12 -91.46 5.58 133.06
C LYS A 12 -91.61 6.25 131.67
N HIS A 13 -91.35 7.55 131.59
CA HIS A 13 -91.43 8.39 130.37
C HIS A 13 -90.60 7.91 129.16
N ARG A 14 -91.10 8.17 127.93
CA ARG A 14 -90.30 8.47 126.71
C ARG A 14 -91.00 9.52 125.81
N PRO A 15 -90.25 10.35 125.05
CA PRO A 15 -90.77 11.53 124.34
C PRO A 15 -91.09 11.30 122.85
N ARG A 16 -91.93 12.17 122.27
CA ARG A 16 -92.38 12.11 120.86
C ARG A 16 -91.36 12.55 119.81
N SER A 17 -90.25 13.20 120.18
CA SER A 17 -89.25 13.72 119.23
C SER A 17 -88.38 12.64 118.58
N GLN A 18 -88.18 11.49 119.23
CA GLN A 18 -87.27 10.45 118.74
C GLN A 18 -87.79 9.74 117.47
N SER A 19 -89.11 9.58 117.29
CA SER A 19 -89.65 8.83 116.14
C SER A 19 -89.53 9.55 114.80
N MET A 20 -89.66 10.88 114.76
CA MET A 20 -89.45 11.64 113.52
C MET A 20 -87.96 11.68 113.16
N ALA A 21 -87.08 11.79 114.14
CA ALA A 21 -85.63 11.71 113.93
C ALA A 21 -85.22 10.36 113.32
N ILE A 22 -85.80 9.24 113.78
CA ILE A 22 -85.53 7.91 113.23
C ILE A 22 -85.95 7.81 111.76
N ILE A 23 -87.15 8.25 111.39
CA ILE A 23 -87.63 8.17 109.99
C ILE A 23 -86.79 9.07 109.06
N ALA A 24 -86.51 10.31 109.49
CA ALA A 24 -85.67 11.23 108.71
C ALA A 24 -84.25 10.67 108.55
N LEU A 25 -83.68 10.09 109.60
CA LEU A 25 -82.37 9.43 109.56
C LEU A 25 -82.38 8.18 108.66
N SER A 26 -83.45 7.40 108.64
CA SER A 26 -83.59 6.24 107.73
C SER A 26 -83.64 6.66 106.26
N VAL A 27 -84.39 7.72 105.92
CA VAL A 27 -84.45 8.26 104.55
C VAL A 27 -83.12 8.90 104.15
N LEU A 28 -82.48 9.65 105.06
CA LEU A 28 -81.14 10.20 104.85
C LEU A 28 -80.11 9.09 104.63
N LEU A 29 -80.16 8.01 105.41
CA LEU A 29 -79.28 6.86 105.27
C LEU A 29 -79.52 6.13 103.93
N ALA A 30 -80.77 5.97 103.50
CA ALA A 30 -81.10 5.37 102.22
C ALA A 30 -80.66 6.24 101.02
N LEU A 31 -80.84 7.56 101.10
CA LEU A 31 -80.36 8.51 100.09
C LEU A 31 -78.83 8.60 100.07
N PHE A 32 -78.17 8.59 101.24
CA PHE A 32 -76.72 8.55 101.35
C PHE A 32 -76.17 7.23 100.78
N LEU A 33 -76.82 6.10 101.06
CA LEU A 33 -76.44 4.80 100.52
C LEU A 33 -76.65 4.75 99.00
N ALA A 34 -77.74 5.32 98.47
CA ALA A 34 -78.00 5.41 97.04
C ALA A 34 -77.04 6.38 96.32
N PHE A 35 -76.67 7.49 96.96
CA PHE A 35 -75.64 8.39 96.47
C PHE A 35 -74.25 7.73 96.51
N TYR A 36 -73.95 6.97 97.57
CA TYR A 36 -72.70 6.25 97.73
C TYR A 36 -72.59 5.09 96.73
N THR A 37 -73.63 4.28 96.51
CA THR A 37 -73.64 3.27 95.44
C THR A 37 -73.46 3.92 94.06
N TYR A 38 -74.18 5.01 93.77
CA TYR A 38 -74.05 5.75 92.52
C TYR A 38 -72.63 6.30 92.32
N LEU A 39 -72.05 6.92 93.35
CA LEU A 39 -70.70 7.48 93.32
C LEU A 39 -69.63 6.38 93.18
N THR A 40 -69.72 5.29 93.95
CA THR A 40 -68.81 4.14 93.79
C THR A 40 -68.98 3.46 92.43
N GLY A 41 -70.20 3.42 91.89
CA GLY A 41 -70.49 2.90 90.55
C GLY A 41 -69.92 3.77 89.43
N GLN A 42 -70.02 5.09 89.54
CA GLN A 42 -69.39 6.04 88.63
C GLN A 42 -67.86 5.98 88.69
N ILE A 43 -67.27 5.94 89.89
CA ILE A 43 -65.82 5.78 90.05
C ILE A 43 -65.35 4.41 89.53
N SER A 44 -66.11 3.35 89.77
CA SER A 44 -65.83 1.99 89.26
C SER A 44 -65.89 1.93 87.72
N SER A 45 -66.94 2.48 87.11
CA SER A 45 -67.08 2.56 85.65
C SER A 45 -66.00 3.44 85.02
N GLY A 46 -65.76 4.63 85.58
CA GLY A 46 -64.71 5.55 85.10
C GLY A 46 -63.29 4.98 85.25
N SER A 47 -63.00 4.26 86.33
CA SER A 47 -61.70 3.57 86.51
C SER A 47 -61.55 2.39 85.55
N ALA A 48 -62.61 1.64 85.24
CA ALA A 48 -62.59 0.59 84.21
C ALA A 48 -62.41 1.17 82.80
N GLN A 49 -63.08 2.27 82.47
CA GLN A 49 -62.88 3.00 81.21
C GLN A 49 -61.45 3.53 81.08
N LEU A 50 -60.91 4.13 82.14
CA LEU A 50 -59.54 4.64 82.16
C LEU A 50 -58.50 3.51 82.09
N MET A 51 -58.75 2.37 82.75
CA MET A 51 -57.93 1.16 82.64
C MET A 51 -57.90 0.65 81.20
N ASN A 52 -59.06 0.51 80.56
CA ASN A 52 -59.17 0.06 79.17
C ASN A 52 -58.49 1.03 78.20
N GLY A 53 -58.69 2.35 78.38
CA GLY A 53 -58.02 3.37 77.60
C GLY A 53 -56.49 3.38 77.79
N ALA A 54 -56.01 3.19 79.02
CA ALA A 54 -54.59 3.06 79.32
C ALA A 54 -53.99 1.76 78.74
N GLN A 55 -54.71 0.64 78.77
CA GLN A 55 -54.27 -0.60 78.11
C GLN A 55 -54.21 -0.46 76.58
N GLN A 56 -55.20 0.19 75.96
CA GLN A 56 -55.19 0.49 74.53
C GLN A 56 -54.03 1.43 74.16
N ALA A 57 -53.81 2.48 74.95
CA ALA A 57 -52.69 3.40 74.75
C ALA A 57 -51.32 2.74 74.99
N ALA A 58 -51.22 1.79 75.93
CA ALA A 58 -50.02 0.97 76.11
C ALA A 58 -49.78 0.03 74.92
N ALA A 59 -50.82 -0.63 74.41
CA ALA A 59 -50.73 -1.49 73.23
C ALA A 59 -50.32 -0.69 71.96
N GLY A 60 -50.90 0.50 71.75
CA GLY A 60 -50.52 1.39 70.66
C GLY A 60 -49.09 1.93 70.80
N ALA A 61 -48.65 2.23 72.02
CA ALA A 61 -47.27 2.63 72.29
C ALA A 61 -46.27 1.47 72.07
N SER A 62 -46.62 0.23 72.42
CA SER A 62 -45.83 -0.96 72.08
C SER A 62 -45.76 -1.20 70.57
N GLN A 63 -46.87 -1.04 69.83
CA GLN A 63 -46.88 -1.12 68.36
C GLN A 63 -46.00 -0.03 67.73
N LEU A 64 -46.01 1.19 68.28
CA LEU A 64 -45.13 2.28 67.84
C LEU A 64 -43.65 1.96 68.13
N LYS A 65 -43.34 1.37 69.29
CA LYS A 65 -42.00 0.88 69.63
C LYS A 65 -41.52 -0.18 68.64
N ASP A 66 -42.34 -1.19 68.35
CA ASP A 66 -41.99 -2.25 67.40
C ASP A 66 -41.82 -1.71 65.96
N GLY A 67 -42.70 -0.78 65.54
CA GLY A 67 -42.61 -0.14 64.24
C GLY A 67 -41.35 0.73 64.08
N SER A 68 -41.01 1.52 65.09
CA SER A 68 -39.78 2.33 65.10
C SER A 68 -38.52 1.47 65.24
N GLY A 69 -38.54 0.38 66.00
CA GLY A 69 -37.44 -0.60 66.03
C GLY A 69 -37.20 -1.29 64.68
N LYS A 70 -38.28 -1.61 63.92
CA LYS A 70 -38.16 -2.11 62.54
C LYS A 70 -37.61 -1.05 61.58
N LEU A 71 -38.01 0.22 61.74
CA LEU A 71 -37.50 1.33 60.95
C LEU A 71 -36.00 1.57 61.20
N ALA A 72 -35.57 1.52 62.47
CA ALA A 72 -34.17 1.55 62.87
C ALA A 72 -33.36 0.43 62.18
N ALA A 73 -33.79 -0.84 62.36
CA ALA A 73 -33.14 -1.98 61.71
C ALA A 73 -33.07 -1.85 60.17
N GLY A 74 -34.11 -1.31 59.53
CA GLY A 74 -34.13 -1.02 58.09
C GLY A 74 -33.14 0.09 57.70
N ALA A 75 -33.04 1.16 58.49
CA ALA A 75 -32.08 2.24 58.29
C ALA A 75 -30.63 1.74 58.46
N GLY A 76 -30.36 0.92 59.48
CA GLY A 76 -29.06 0.26 59.67
C GLY A 76 -28.67 -0.65 58.50
N ALA A 77 -29.60 -1.47 58.00
CA ALA A 77 -29.37 -2.30 56.82
C ALA A 77 -29.09 -1.45 55.55
N ALA A 78 -29.83 -0.37 55.35
CA ALA A 78 -29.62 0.56 54.24
C ALA A 78 -28.29 1.34 54.37
N ASN A 79 -27.84 1.64 55.59
CA ASN A 79 -26.52 2.23 55.86
C ASN A 79 -25.38 1.27 55.48
N LEU A 80 -25.50 -0.01 55.83
CA LEU A 80 -24.55 -1.05 55.40
C LEU A 80 -24.48 -1.17 53.87
N GLY A 81 -25.63 -1.12 53.19
CA GLY A 81 -25.68 -1.08 51.72
C GLY A 81 -25.01 0.16 51.13
N ALA A 82 -25.25 1.35 51.71
CA ALA A 82 -24.61 2.59 51.29
C ALA A 82 -23.07 2.55 51.45
N ALA A 83 -22.58 1.96 52.55
CA ALA A 83 -21.15 1.72 52.77
C ALA A 83 -20.55 0.78 51.71
N GLN A 84 -21.22 -0.34 51.40
CA GLN A 84 -20.78 -1.26 50.34
C GLN A 84 -20.68 -0.57 48.97
N VAL A 85 -21.65 0.27 48.60
CA VAL A 85 -21.61 1.03 47.33
C VAL A 85 -20.50 2.10 47.35
N LYS A 86 -20.25 2.74 48.50
CA LYS A 86 -19.13 3.67 48.68
C LYS A 86 -17.77 2.99 48.46
N ASP A 87 -17.57 1.81 49.04
CA ASP A 87 -16.35 1.00 48.87
C ASP A 87 -16.21 0.49 47.42
N GLY A 88 -17.31 0.07 46.79
CA GLY A 88 -17.34 -0.28 45.37
C GLY A 88 -16.94 0.90 44.48
N SER A 89 -17.47 2.09 44.76
CA SER A 89 -17.15 3.34 44.06
C SER A 89 -15.67 3.72 44.23
N ALA A 90 -15.10 3.52 45.43
CA ALA A 90 -13.69 3.73 45.68
C ALA A 90 -12.80 2.77 44.87
N LYS A 91 -13.18 1.48 44.77
CA LYS A 91 -12.50 0.49 43.93
C LYS A 91 -12.55 0.85 42.44
N ILE A 92 -13.72 1.27 41.94
CA ILE A 92 -13.86 1.74 40.55
C ILE A 92 -13.00 2.99 40.30
N ARG A 93 -12.94 3.93 41.25
CA ARG A 93 -12.06 5.10 41.15
C ARG A 93 -10.57 4.70 41.07
N THR A 94 -10.11 3.77 41.91
CA THR A 94 -8.72 3.28 41.83
C THR A 94 -8.44 2.57 40.52
N GLY A 95 -9.33 1.67 40.07
CA GLY A 95 -9.19 0.96 38.80
C GLY A 95 -9.19 1.89 37.58
N SER A 96 -10.00 2.95 37.61
CA SER A 96 -10.05 3.97 36.54
C SER A 96 -8.88 4.94 36.57
N ILE A 97 -8.16 5.10 37.69
CA ILE A 97 -6.87 5.81 37.73
C ILE A 97 -5.77 4.96 37.06
N GLU A 98 -5.73 3.65 37.33
CA GLU A 98 -4.75 2.78 36.66
C GLU A 98 -5.05 2.60 35.16
N LEU A 99 -6.34 2.51 34.77
CA LEU A 99 -6.74 2.49 33.37
C LEU A 99 -6.39 3.79 32.65
N ASP A 100 -6.50 4.95 33.32
CA ASP A 100 -6.12 6.24 32.75
C ASP A 100 -4.60 6.36 32.52
N LYS A 101 -3.77 5.89 33.46
CA LYS A 101 -2.32 5.76 33.25
C LYS A 101 -2.00 4.85 32.06
N GLY A 102 -2.71 3.72 31.94
CA GLY A 102 -2.58 2.81 30.79
C GLY A 102 -2.98 3.46 29.46
N ALA A 103 -4.09 4.22 29.45
CA ALA A 103 -4.55 4.98 28.29
C ALA A 103 -3.55 6.06 27.88
N ALA A 104 -2.98 6.81 28.83
CA ALA A 104 -1.96 7.82 28.59
C ALA A 104 -0.65 7.21 28.03
N ALA A 105 -0.23 6.05 28.55
CA ALA A 105 0.93 5.31 28.02
C ALA A 105 0.67 4.81 26.59
N LEU A 106 -0.54 4.30 26.32
CA LEU A 106 -0.95 3.85 24.99
C LEU A 106 -1.04 5.03 24.00
N GLN A 107 -1.58 6.18 24.43
CA GLN A 107 -1.63 7.42 23.64
C GLN A 107 -0.21 7.92 23.29
N ALA A 108 0.72 7.91 24.24
CA ALA A 108 2.12 8.25 23.98
C ALA A 108 2.79 7.27 23.00
N GLY A 109 2.42 5.99 23.04
CA GLY A 109 2.85 4.99 22.06
C GLY A 109 2.25 5.23 20.67
N ALA A 110 0.93 5.41 20.58
CA ALA A 110 0.22 5.69 19.34
C ALA A 110 0.72 6.97 18.66
N GLY A 111 0.91 8.06 19.43
CA GLY A 111 1.48 9.31 18.93
C GLY A 111 2.90 9.16 18.38
N LYS A 112 3.76 8.36 19.02
CA LYS A 112 5.10 8.03 18.48
C LYS A 112 5.00 7.26 17.16
N ILE A 113 4.14 6.25 17.07
CA ILE A 113 3.93 5.47 15.85
C ILE A 113 3.41 6.39 14.72
N PHE A 114 2.37 7.18 14.99
CA PHE A 114 1.82 8.14 14.04
C PHE A 114 2.88 9.14 13.53
N SER A 115 3.65 9.77 14.43
CA SER A 115 4.75 10.66 14.02
C SER A 115 5.84 9.92 13.23
N GLY A 116 6.17 8.67 13.57
CA GLY A 116 7.15 7.87 12.82
C GLY A 116 6.66 7.54 11.40
N VAL A 117 5.38 7.20 11.25
CA VAL A 117 4.77 6.94 9.94
C VAL A 117 4.69 8.23 9.11
N ARG A 118 4.18 9.32 9.70
CA ARG A 118 3.98 10.62 9.05
C ARG A 118 5.28 11.34 8.68
N ASP A 119 6.24 11.39 9.61
CA ASP A 119 7.41 12.28 9.49
C ASP A 119 8.65 11.55 8.94
N GLN A 120 8.65 10.21 8.91
CA GLN A 120 9.80 9.42 8.43
C GLN A 120 9.42 8.41 7.34
N LEU A 121 8.44 7.52 7.60
CA LEU A 121 8.15 6.41 6.69
C LEU A 121 7.51 6.88 5.38
N ALA A 122 6.45 7.69 5.45
CA ALA A 122 5.78 8.21 4.24
C ALA A 122 6.75 9.06 3.38
N PRO A 123 7.46 10.09 3.90
CA PRO A 123 8.44 10.85 3.11
C PRO A 123 9.61 9.99 2.61
N GLY A 124 9.95 8.90 3.30
CA GLY A 124 10.96 7.94 2.87
C GLY A 124 10.50 7.12 1.66
N VAL A 125 9.26 6.66 1.68
CA VAL A 125 8.66 5.90 0.58
C VAL A 125 8.32 6.79 -0.62
N ASP A 126 7.91 8.04 -0.42
CA ASP A 126 7.73 9.00 -1.52
C ASP A 126 9.05 9.26 -2.26
N LYS A 127 10.16 9.42 -1.54
CA LYS A 127 11.51 9.53 -2.13
C LYS A 127 11.92 8.26 -2.86
N LEU A 128 11.61 7.08 -2.31
CA LEU A 128 11.89 5.80 -2.95
C LEU A 128 11.10 5.66 -4.26
N HIS A 129 9.79 5.96 -4.24
CA HIS A 129 8.90 5.92 -5.39
C HIS A 129 9.28 6.93 -6.48
N ALA A 130 9.68 8.15 -6.10
CA ALA A 130 10.25 9.12 -7.04
C ALA A 130 11.56 8.62 -7.66
N GLY A 131 12.42 7.96 -6.86
CA GLY A 131 13.66 7.34 -7.31
C GLY A 131 13.45 6.19 -8.31
N THR A 132 12.52 5.29 -8.03
CA THR A 132 12.19 4.15 -8.93
C THR A 132 11.46 4.62 -10.19
N THR A 133 10.60 5.62 -10.09
CA THR A 133 9.99 6.29 -11.26
C THR A 133 11.05 6.96 -12.14
N LYS A 134 12.05 7.62 -11.56
CA LYS A 134 13.18 8.15 -12.33
C LYS A 134 13.99 7.01 -12.99
N LEU A 135 14.30 5.95 -12.25
CA LEU A 135 15.04 4.79 -12.75
C LEU A 135 14.33 4.15 -13.96
N GLN A 136 13.02 3.90 -13.85
CA GLN A 136 12.22 3.38 -14.95
C GLN A 136 12.29 4.30 -16.17
N ASN A 137 12.11 5.61 -15.98
CA ASN A 137 12.19 6.60 -17.07
C ASN A 137 13.58 6.65 -17.71
N ASP A 138 14.66 6.55 -16.94
CA ASP A 138 16.04 6.51 -17.44
C ASP A 138 16.33 5.19 -18.19
N VAL A 139 15.79 4.05 -17.73
CA VAL A 139 15.88 2.77 -18.45
C VAL A 139 15.15 2.86 -19.79
N VAL A 140 13.85 3.19 -19.77
CA VAL A 140 12.99 3.16 -20.97
C VAL A 140 13.36 4.23 -21.99
N ASN A 141 13.65 5.47 -21.56
CA ASN A 141 13.83 6.60 -22.48
C ASN A 141 15.29 6.90 -22.84
N LYS A 142 16.29 6.28 -22.18
CA LYS A 142 17.71 6.51 -22.46
C LYS A 142 18.47 5.20 -22.72
N LEU A 143 18.40 4.26 -21.78
CA LEU A 143 19.21 3.04 -21.85
C LEU A 143 18.73 2.08 -22.95
N VAL A 144 17.42 1.86 -23.07
CA VAL A 144 16.83 1.00 -24.11
C VAL A 144 17.15 1.51 -25.52
N PRO A 145 16.89 2.79 -25.88
CA PRO A 145 17.32 3.34 -27.18
C PRO A 145 18.82 3.20 -27.44
N GLY A 146 19.66 3.46 -26.44
CA GLY A 146 21.11 3.33 -26.55
C GLY A 146 21.56 1.90 -26.87
N VAL A 147 21.05 0.90 -26.13
CA VAL A 147 21.33 -0.52 -26.40
C VAL A 147 20.83 -0.93 -27.78
N TYR A 148 19.67 -0.44 -28.20
CA TYR A 148 19.12 -0.79 -29.51
C TYR A 148 19.96 -0.21 -30.65
N GLN A 149 20.42 1.04 -30.53
CA GLN A 149 21.30 1.71 -31.50
C GLN A 149 22.69 1.06 -31.57
N VAL A 150 23.29 0.71 -30.44
CA VAL A 150 24.61 0.04 -30.40
C VAL A 150 24.55 -1.32 -31.08
N ASP A 151 23.50 -2.09 -30.86
CA ASP A 151 23.32 -3.39 -31.51
C ASP A 151 23.03 -3.29 -33.01
N ASP A 152 22.18 -2.35 -33.45
CA ASP A 152 21.95 -2.08 -34.87
C ASP A 152 23.24 -1.62 -35.57
N GLY A 153 24.02 -0.76 -34.91
CA GLY A 153 25.35 -0.36 -35.36
C GLY A 153 26.33 -1.53 -35.49
N ALA A 154 26.36 -2.44 -34.52
CA ALA A 154 27.19 -3.64 -34.56
C ALA A 154 26.79 -4.58 -35.72
N ARG A 155 25.48 -4.79 -35.93
CA ARG A 155 24.95 -5.58 -37.07
C ARG A 155 25.28 -4.95 -38.43
N LYS A 156 25.17 -3.62 -38.56
CA LYS A 156 25.57 -2.89 -39.77
C LYS A 156 27.07 -2.98 -40.04
N LEU A 157 27.89 -2.87 -39.00
CA LEU A 157 29.34 -3.02 -39.09
C LEU A 157 29.74 -4.45 -39.51
N GLN A 158 29.09 -5.47 -38.94
CA GLN A 158 29.25 -6.88 -39.34
C GLN A 158 28.89 -7.08 -40.83
N ALA A 159 27.73 -6.58 -41.27
CA ALA A 159 27.31 -6.69 -42.67
C ALA A 159 28.31 -5.99 -43.62
N GLY A 160 28.82 -4.82 -43.24
CA GLY A 160 29.86 -4.10 -44.00
C GLY A 160 31.19 -4.87 -44.05
N ALA A 161 31.61 -5.51 -42.96
CA ALA A 161 32.82 -6.34 -42.92
C ALA A 161 32.69 -7.58 -43.83
N VAL A 162 31.52 -8.25 -43.82
CA VAL A 162 31.22 -9.37 -44.71
C VAL A 162 31.21 -8.94 -46.18
N ALA A 163 30.59 -7.79 -46.50
CA ALA A 163 30.58 -7.26 -47.86
C ALA A 163 31.99 -6.89 -48.36
N LEU A 164 32.81 -6.26 -47.53
CA LEU A 164 34.20 -5.93 -47.86
C LEU A 164 35.05 -7.20 -48.07
N SER A 165 34.86 -8.22 -47.23
CA SER A 165 35.49 -9.53 -47.40
C SER A 165 35.09 -10.19 -48.74
N ALA A 166 33.80 -10.18 -49.08
CA ALA A 166 33.29 -10.73 -50.34
C ALA A 166 33.84 -10.00 -51.57
N ALA A 167 34.04 -8.68 -51.49
CA ALA A 167 34.63 -7.88 -52.57
C ALA A 167 36.15 -8.10 -52.75
N LEU A 168 36.84 -8.62 -51.74
CA LEU A 168 38.31 -8.81 -51.74
C LEU A 168 38.75 -10.27 -51.86
N THR A 169 37.85 -11.23 -51.67
CA THR A 169 38.14 -12.67 -51.76
C THR A 169 37.94 -13.14 -53.21
N PRO A 170 38.98 -13.64 -53.91
CA PRO A 170 38.82 -14.12 -55.29
C PRO A 170 37.78 -15.24 -55.38
N THR A 171 36.99 -15.26 -56.46
CA THR A 171 36.04 -16.34 -56.73
C THR A 171 36.63 -17.41 -57.64
N ALA A 172 36.07 -18.63 -57.60
CA ALA A 172 36.51 -19.72 -58.47
C ALA A 172 36.33 -19.44 -59.98
N ALA A 173 35.40 -18.54 -60.34
CA ALA A 173 35.17 -18.14 -61.72
C ALA A 173 36.06 -16.95 -62.16
N GLY A 174 36.70 -16.23 -61.23
CA GLY A 174 37.57 -15.09 -61.52
C GLY A 174 36.87 -13.93 -62.23
N ASN A 175 35.55 -13.80 -62.06
CA ASN A 175 34.73 -12.86 -62.82
C ASN A 175 33.47 -12.34 -62.10
N ALA A 176 33.41 -12.44 -60.77
CA ALA A 176 32.27 -11.93 -60.04
C ALA A 176 32.15 -10.40 -60.17
N PRO A 177 30.94 -9.85 -60.35
CA PRO A 177 30.71 -8.42 -60.33
C PRO A 177 31.08 -7.84 -58.95
N ASP A 178 31.56 -6.60 -58.93
CA ASP A 178 31.99 -5.86 -57.74
C ASP A 178 33.10 -6.53 -56.89
N ASN A 179 33.76 -7.57 -57.43
CA ASN A 179 34.90 -8.23 -56.81
C ASN A 179 36.22 -7.66 -57.35
N LEU A 180 36.95 -6.96 -56.48
CA LEU A 180 38.20 -6.27 -56.80
C LEU A 180 39.35 -7.24 -57.09
N ALA A 181 39.36 -8.41 -56.44
CA ALA A 181 40.42 -9.41 -56.62
C ALA A 181 40.27 -10.19 -57.94
N ASP A 182 39.03 -10.50 -58.33
CA ASP A 182 38.68 -11.01 -59.65
C ASP A 182 39.00 -9.97 -60.72
N GLY A 183 38.60 -8.70 -60.53
CA GLY A 183 38.92 -7.60 -61.44
C GLY A 183 40.43 -7.41 -61.64
N ALA A 184 41.24 -7.50 -60.60
CA ALA A 184 42.70 -7.49 -60.71
C ALA A 184 43.24 -8.72 -61.47
N GLY A 185 42.66 -9.90 -61.27
CA GLY A 185 42.97 -11.11 -62.02
C GLY A 185 42.59 -11.04 -63.51
N GLN A 186 41.47 -10.40 -63.85
CA GLN A 186 41.06 -10.13 -65.23
C GLN A 186 41.98 -9.13 -65.90
N LEU A 187 42.36 -8.05 -65.21
CA LEU A 187 43.32 -7.07 -65.71
C LEU A 187 44.64 -7.75 -66.06
N GLN A 188 45.18 -8.57 -65.14
CA GLN A 188 46.39 -9.36 -65.37
C GLN A 188 46.24 -10.32 -66.58
N SER A 189 45.12 -11.04 -66.66
CA SER A 189 44.85 -11.93 -67.80
C SER A 189 44.76 -11.17 -69.14
N GLY A 190 44.28 -9.92 -69.11
CA GLY A 190 44.25 -9.02 -70.27
C GLY A 190 45.63 -8.50 -70.67
N THR A 191 46.48 -8.11 -69.70
CA THR A 191 47.85 -7.64 -69.96
C THR A 191 48.76 -8.73 -70.49
N ALA A 192 48.67 -9.95 -69.96
CA ALA A 192 49.37 -11.10 -70.50
C ALA A 192 49.01 -11.35 -71.97
N ARG A 193 47.71 -11.27 -72.32
CA ARG A 193 47.24 -11.38 -73.72
C ARG A 193 47.74 -10.24 -74.60
N LEU A 194 47.77 -9.01 -74.09
CA LEU A 194 48.30 -7.84 -74.80
C LEU A 194 49.81 -7.98 -75.07
N ALA A 195 50.58 -8.46 -74.09
CA ALA A 195 52.01 -8.73 -74.24
C ALA A 195 52.28 -9.81 -75.30
N VAL A 196 51.52 -10.92 -75.29
CA VAL A 196 51.61 -11.95 -76.35
C VAL A 196 51.28 -11.37 -77.73
N GLY A 197 50.24 -10.53 -77.85
CA GLY A 197 49.90 -9.84 -79.09
C GLY A 197 50.99 -8.88 -79.57
N ALA A 198 51.62 -8.15 -78.66
CA ALA A 198 52.75 -7.27 -78.97
C ALA A 198 53.97 -8.04 -79.48
N VAL A 199 54.29 -9.20 -78.87
CA VAL A 199 55.37 -10.09 -79.36
C VAL A 199 55.06 -10.65 -80.75
N GLN A 200 53.81 -11.03 -81.03
CA GLN A 200 53.41 -11.49 -82.37
C GLN A 200 53.55 -10.37 -83.41
N LEU A 201 53.17 -9.13 -83.06
CA LEU A 201 53.29 -7.98 -83.94
C LEU A 201 54.77 -7.56 -84.16
N ASP A 202 55.64 -7.71 -83.15
CA ASP A 202 57.09 -7.50 -83.26
C ASP A 202 57.75 -8.51 -84.22
N ALA A 203 57.36 -9.78 -84.12
CA ALA A 203 57.80 -10.83 -85.05
C ALA A 203 57.33 -10.54 -86.48
N GLY A 204 56.09 -10.07 -86.64
CA GLY A 204 55.55 -9.59 -87.92
C GLY A 204 56.32 -8.39 -88.50
N ALA A 205 56.61 -7.38 -87.67
CA ALA A 205 57.41 -6.22 -88.06
C ALA A 205 58.85 -6.59 -88.44
N THR A 206 59.44 -7.55 -87.72
CA THR A 206 60.76 -8.12 -88.04
C THR A 206 60.75 -8.85 -89.39
N SER A 207 59.71 -9.63 -89.66
CA SER A 207 59.54 -10.33 -90.94
C SER A 207 59.31 -9.36 -92.10
N LEU A 208 58.55 -8.28 -91.87
CA LEU A 208 58.34 -7.20 -92.84
C LEU A 208 59.65 -6.46 -93.14
N SER A 209 60.43 -6.09 -92.12
CA SER A 209 61.74 -5.45 -92.29
C SER A 209 62.72 -6.34 -93.06
N ALA A 210 62.79 -7.64 -92.75
CA ALA A 210 63.59 -8.61 -93.50
C ALA A 210 63.16 -8.72 -94.98
N GLY A 211 61.84 -8.79 -95.24
CA GLY A 211 61.29 -8.81 -96.59
C GLY A 211 61.57 -7.52 -97.37
N THR A 212 61.48 -6.35 -96.74
CA THR A 212 61.81 -5.06 -97.38
C THR A 212 63.31 -4.88 -97.59
N ALA A 213 64.17 -5.39 -96.71
CA ALA A 213 65.60 -5.41 -96.91
C ALA A 213 65.99 -6.33 -98.09
N ALA A 214 65.36 -7.50 -98.20
CA ALA A 214 65.53 -8.39 -99.36
C ALA A 214 65.04 -7.74 -100.66
N LEU A 215 63.87 -7.07 -100.64
CA LEU A 215 63.36 -6.30 -101.79
C LEU A 215 64.33 -5.18 -102.19
N LYS A 216 64.83 -4.41 -101.21
CA LYS A 216 65.79 -3.32 -101.41
C LYS A 216 67.10 -3.83 -102.04
N ASN A 217 67.63 -4.94 -101.55
CA ASN A 217 68.82 -5.57 -102.12
C ASN A 217 68.54 -6.03 -103.56
N GLY A 218 67.36 -6.64 -103.82
CA GLY A 218 66.92 -7.02 -105.16
C GLY A 218 66.77 -5.82 -106.11
N THR A 219 66.22 -4.70 -105.65
CA THR A 219 66.14 -3.46 -106.45
C THR A 219 67.50 -2.82 -106.66
N ALA A 220 68.42 -2.90 -105.70
CA ALA A 220 69.79 -2.45 -105.87
C ALA A 220 70.54 -3.26 -106.95
N THR A 221 70.43 -4.59 -106.93
CA THR A 221 70.99 -5.47 -107.97
C THR A 221 70.31 -5.26 -109.33
N LEU A 222 68.98 -5.12 -109.36
CA LEU A 222 68.23 -4.86 -110.60
C LEU A 222 68.60 -3.49 -111.20
N LYS A 223 68.73 -2.46 -110.36
CA LYS A 223 69.15 -1.13 -110.78
C LYS A 223 70.58 -1.17 -111.31
N GLY A 224 71.48 -1.89 -110.64
CA GLY A 224 72.86 -2.09 -111.04
C GLY A 224 73.76 -0.86 -110.85
N TYR A 225 75.04 -1.07 -111.13
CA TYR A 225 76.10 -0.07 -111.15
C TYR A 225 76.31 0.44 -112.60
N PRO A 226 76.29 1.76 -112.86
CA PRO A 226 76.46 2.34 -114.21
C PRO A 226 77.90 2.29 -114.78
N GLY A 227 78.78 1.48 -114.20
CA GLY A 227 80.20 1.46 -114.56
C GLY A 227 80.95 2.74 -114.20
N THR A 228 82.28 2.66 -114.22
CA THR A 228 83.16 3.81 -114.07
C THR A 228 83.17 4.62 -115.37
N GLY A 229 83.01 5.94 -115.28
CA GLY A 229 83.07 6.84 -116.45
C GLY A 229 81.89 6.75 -117.43
N ASN A 230 80.78 6.11 -117.05
CA ASN A 230 79.63 5.79 -117.92
C ASN A 230 79.97 4.80 -119.06
N ASP A 231 80.88 3.86 -118.80
CA ASP A 231 81.14 2.71 -119.68
C ASP A 231 80.18 1.54 -119.34
N PRO A 232 79.21 1.20 -120.21
CA PRO A 232 78.28 0.10 -119.98
C PRO A 232 78.97 -1.26 -119.87
N ALA A 233 80.16 -1.43 -120.47
CA ALA A 233 80.91 -2.68 -120.38
C ALA A 233 81.52 -2.92 -118.99
N GLN A 234 81.59 -1.89 -118.15
CA GLN A 234 82.06 -1.95 -116.76
C GLN A 234 80.92 -1.83 -115.73
N GLY A 235 79.67 -1.80 -116.19
CA GLY A 235 78.47 -1.76 -115.34
C GLY A 235 77.66 -3.05 -115.38
N ASP A 236 76.55 -3.07 -114.63
CA ASP A 236 75.57 -4.15 -114.63
C ASP A 236 74.11 -3.64 -114.52
N GLY A 237 73.17 -4.59 -114.51
CA GLY A 237 71.74 -4.35 -114.32
C GLY A 237 71.11 -3.39 -115.32
N LEU A 238 70.05 -2.69 -114.88
CA LEU A 238 69.35 -1.70 -115.67
C LEU A 238 70.19 -0.43 -115.92
N ALA A 239 71.19 -0.13 -115.10
CA ALA A 239 72.11 0.98 -115.28
C ALA A 239 72.90 0.83 -116.58
N ALA A 240 73.66 -0.28 -116.70
CA ALA A 240 74.43 -0.59 -117.89
C ALA A 240 73.53 -0.85 -119.10
N LEU A 241 72.38 -1.52 -118.93
CA LEU A 241 71.43 -1.72 -120.03
C LEU A 241 70.89 -0.38 -120.55
N SER A 242 70.47 0.53 -119.67
CA SER A 242 70.00 1.86 -120.07
C SER A 242 71.09 2.63 -120.81
N GLN A 243 72.30 2.70 -120.25
CA GLN A 243 73.41 3.43 -120.89
C GLN A 243 73.85 2.80 -122.21
N GLY A 244 73.88 1.47 -122.31
CA GLY A 244 74.18 0.76 -123.55
C GLY A 244 73.12 1.00 -124.63
N LEU A 245 71.85 1.12 -124.24
CA LEU A 245 70.76 1.51 -125.13
C LEU A 245 70.82 3.00 -125.52
N ASP A 246 71.14 3.90 -124.59
CA ASP A 246 71.36 5.33 -124.87
C ASP A 246 72.57 5.51 -125.82
N GLN A 247 73.65 4.73 -125.66
CA GLN A 247 74.79 4.72 -126.59
C GLN A 247 74.46 4.10 -127.95
N LEU A 248 73.66 3.03 -128.00
CA LEU A 248 73.18 2.44 -129.26
C LEU A 248 72.22 3.38 -130.00
N GLU A 249 71.34 4.09 -129.28
CA GLU A 249 70.48 5.13 -129.82
C GLU A 249 71.33 6.29 -130.37
N ALA A 250 72.36 6.74 -129.65
CA ALA A 250 73.28 7.76 -130.14
C ALA A 250 74.04 7.31 -131.40
N ALA A 251 74.53 6.06 -131.44
CA ALA A 251 75.19 5.48 -132.61
C ALA A 251 74.24 5.36 -133.83
N ALA A 252 72.99 4.95 -133.62
CA ALA A 252 71.95 4.89 -134.65
C ALA A 252 71.47 6.28 -135.13
N ASN A 253 71.83 7.35 -134.41
CA ASN A 253 71.62 8.75 -134.80
C ASN A 253 72.88 9.40 -135.43
N GLY A 254 74.02 8.69 -135.48
CA GLY A 254 75.29 9.22 -135.97
C GLY A 254 75.47 9.24 -137.51
N PRO A 255 76.39 10.06 -138.04
CA PRO A 255 76.50 10.35 -139.48
C PRO A 255 77.12 9.25 -140.37
N GLN A 256 77.46 8.07 -139.84
CA GLN A 256 78.14 6.98 -140.59
C GLN A 256 77.38 5.63 -140.58
N GLY A 257 76.09 5.61 -140.24
CA GLY A 257 75.26 4.40 -140.15
C GLY A 257 74.99 3.71 -141.50
N LEU A 258 75.95 2.95 -142.01
CA LEU A 258 75.79 2.04 -143.16
C LEU A 258 75.22 0.69 -142.69
N VAL A 259 74.30 0.08 -143.47
CA VAL A 259 73.52 -1.16 -143.18
C VAL A 259 72.27 -0.89 -142.28
N PRO A 260 71.09 -1.52 -142.52
CA PRO A 260 69.79 -0.83 -142.40
C PRO A 260 69.19 -0.78 -140.98
N LEU A 261 69.81 0.01 -140.08
CA LEU A 261 69.21 0.36 -138.78
C LEU A 261 68.01 1.31 -138.89
N ALA A 262 67.82 1.99 -140.04
CA ALA A 262 66.70 2.91 -140.27
C ALA A 262 65.30 2.28 -140.05
N VAL A 263 65.15 0.96 -140.26
CA VAL A 263 63.89 0.22 -140.07
C VAL A 263 63.63 -0.14 -138.60
N ILE A 264 64.67 -0.14 -137.75
CA ILE A 264 64.59 -0.53 -136.33
C ILE A 264 64.90 0.60 -135.34
N LYS A 265 65.28 1.79 -135.83
CA LYS A 265 65.60 2.99 -135.03
C LYS A 265 64.52 3.33 -134.00
N ASP A 266 63.25 3.36 -134.42
CA ASP A 266 62.11 3.64 -133.53
C ASP A 266 61.93 2.56 -132.45
N GLN A 267 62.36 1.32 -132.71
CA GLN A 267 62.30 0.23 -131.74
C GLN A 267 63.46 0.35 -130.73
N ILE A 268 64.65 0.80 -131.16
CA ILE A 268 65.78 1.10 -130.27
C ILE A 268 65.43 2.25 -129.32
N ALA A 269 64.86 3.36 -129.82
CA ALA A 269 64.43 4.48 -128.99
C ALA A 269 63.32 4.10 -127.98
N LYS A 270 62.35 3.26 -128.40
CA LYS A 270 61.34 2.69 -127.49
C LYS A 270 61.94 1.76 -126.43
N LEU A 271 62.98 1.00 -126.79
CA LEU A 271 63.68 0.12 -125.85
C LEU A 271 64.53 0.93 -124.86
N ALA A 272 65.17 2.02 -125.29
CA ALA A 272 65.88 2.97 -124.43
C ALA A 272 64.93 3.70 -123.46
N ASP A 273 63.77 4.19 -123.93
CA ASP A 273 62.71 4.72 -123.05
C ASP A 273 62.24 3.66 -122.04
N GLY A 274 61.97 2.43 -122.50
CA GLY A 274 61.63 1.30 -121.65
C GLY A 274 62.69 1.01 -120.58
N GLY A 275 63.97 1.03 -120.95
CA GLY A 275 65.11 0.87 -120.04
C GLY A 275 65.20 1.97 -118.99
N ARG A 276 65.13 3.24 -119.40
CA ARG A 276 65.13 4.40 -118.50
C ARG A 276 63.93 4.38 -117.54
N ARG A 277 62.74 4.00 -118.03
CA ARG A 277 61.54 3.86 -117.21
C ARG A 277 61.63 2.69 -116.23
N ALA A 278 62.22 1.56 -116.64
CA ALA A 278 62.49 0.44 -115.75
C ALA A 278 63.50 0.82 -114.66
N TYR A 279 64.59 1.54 -115.01
CA TYR A 279 65.57 2.05 -114.05
C TYR A 279 64.95 3.03 -113.05
N ALA A 280 64.15 3.99 -113.53
CA ALA A 280 63.42 4.94 -112.69
C ALA A 280 62.40 4.22 -111.77
N GLY A 281 61.68 3.23 -112.30
CA GLY A 281 60.76 2.38 -111.53
C GLY A 281 61.48 1.55 -110.46
N ALA A 282 62.65 1.00 -110.76
CA ALA A 282 63.50 0.32 -109.77
C ALA A 282 63.97 1.28 -108.67
N GLY A 283 64.33 2.52 -109.01
CA GLY A 283 64.65 3.57 -108.04
C GLY A 283 63.46 4.01 -107.18
N GLN A 284 62.24 4.07 -107.75
CA GLN A 284 61.01 4.32 -107.00
C GLN A 284 60.68 3.16 -106.05
N LEU A 285 60.87 1.92 -106.49
CA LEU A 285 60.63 0.72 -105.67
C LEU A 285 61.67 0.60 -104.54
N ASP A 286 62.93 0.93 -104.80
CA ASP A 286 64.00 1.02 -103.78
C ASP A 286 63.68 2.06 -102.69
N ALA A 287 63.26 3.27 -103.11
CA ALA A 287 62.83 4.31 -102.18
C ALA A 287 61.55 3.93 -101.41
N GLY A 288 60.64 3.18 -102.04
CA GLY A 288 59.44 2.61 -101.39
C GLY A 288 59.80 1.53 -100.37
N ALA A 289 60.70 0.62 -100.71
CA ALA A 289 61.20 -0.44 -99.83
C ALA A 289 61.96 0.14 -98.62
N ALA A 290 62.75 1.20 -98.83
CA ALA A 290 63.41 1.93 -97.74
C ALA A 290 62.37 2.52 -96.76
N LYS A 291 61.37 3.27 -97.27
CA LYS A 291 60.29 3.84 -96.43
C LYS A 291 59.50 2.77 -95.68
N LEU A 292 59.20 1.64 -96.32
CA LEU A 292 58.47 0.54 -95.69
C LEU A 292 59.33 -0.18 -94.63
N ASN A 293 60.64 -0.31 -94.85
CA ASN A 293 61.58 -0.81 -93.85
C ASN A 293 61.68 0.14 -92.64
N ASP A 294 61.75 1.45 -92.86
CA ASP A 294 61.79 2.45 -91.79
C ASP A 294 60.48 2.40 -90.98
N GLY A 295 59.34 2.29 -91.66
CA GLY A 295 58.03 2.06 -91.03
C GLY A 295 57.94 0.75 -90.25
N ALA A 296 58.53 -0.33 -90.75
CA ALA A 296 58.63 -1.61 -90.02
C ALA A 296 59.53 -1.49 -88.78
N GLY A 297 60.62 -0.71 -88.85
CA GLY A 297 61.46 -0.38 -87.70
C GLY A 297 60.74 0.46 -86.65
N GLN A 298 59.95 1.45 -87.07
CA GLN A 298 59.08 2.23 -86.18
C GLN A 298 58.00 1.36 -85.52
N LEU A 299 57.33 0.50 -86.29
CA LEU A 299 56.36 -0.47 -85.76
C LEU A 299 57.01 -1.37 -84.72
N LYS A 300 58.21 -1.89 -85.00
CA LYS A 300 58.97 -2.73 -84.07
C LYS A 300 59.33 -2.00 -82.77
N ALA A 301 59.79 -0.75 -82.85
CA ALA A 301 60.04 0.06 -81.67
C ALA A 301 58.75 0.29 -80.84
N GLY A 302 57.63 0.54 -81.52
CA GLY A 302 56.31 0.65 -80.90
C GLY A 302 55.83 -0.64 -80.23
N THR A 303 56.02 -1.81 -80.84
CA THR A 303 55.68 -3.11 -80.23
C THR A 303 56.55 -3.43 -79.04
N GLY A 304 57.84 -3.11 -79.08
CA GLY A 304 58.73 -3.22 -77.93
C GLY A 304 58.27 -2.35 -76.75
N SER A 305 57.90 -1.09 -77.01
CA SER A 305 57.32 -0.21 -75.97
C SER A 305 55.99 -0.71 -75.44
N LEU A 306 55.10 -1.21 -76.31
CA LEU A 306 53.81 -1.78 -75.90
C LEU A 306 53.98 -3.04 -75.05
N ALA A 307 54.89 -3.94 -75.42
CA ALA A 307 55.20 -5.15 -74.65
C ALA A 307 55.77 -4.81 -73.26
N ALA A 308 56.67 -3.83 -73.18
CA ALA A 308 57.22 -3.35 -71.92
C ALA A 308 56.12 -2.74 -71.01
N GLY A 309 55.27 -1.88 -71.57
CA GLY A 309 54.14 -1.29 -70.83
C GLY A 309 53.09 -2.32 -70.39
N ALA A 310 52.81 -3.33 -71.23
CA ALA A 310 51.93 -4.44 -70.88
C ALA A 310 52.51 -5.28 -69.74
N GLY A 311 53.82 -5.55 -69.75
CA GLY A 311 54.51 -6.25 -68.65
C GLY A 311 54.46 -5.46 -67.33
N GLN A 312 54.72 -4.15 -67.37
CA GLN A 312 54.62 -3.28 -66.18
C GLN A 312 53.20 -3.26 -65.60
N LEU A 313 52.16 -3.29 -66.44
CA LEU A 313 50.77 -3.35 -65.99
C LEU A 313 50.39 -4.74 -65.47
N ASP A 314 50.96 -5.82 -66.02
CA ASP A 314 50.81 -7.20 -65.51
C ASP A 314 51.39 -7.33 -64.10
N ASP A 315 52.64 -6.88 -63.89
CA ASP A 315 53.29 -6.83 -62.59
C ASP A 315 52.46 -6.01 -61.59
N GLY A 316 51.91 -4.87 -62.02
CA GLY A 316 51.02 -4.03 -61.23
C GLY A 316 49.73 -4.73 -60.82
N ALA A 317 49.06 -5.40 -61.77
CA ALA A 317 47.84 -6.15 -61.53
C ALA A 317 48.07 -7.38 -60.64
N GLY A 318 49.18 -8.10 -60.84
CA GLY A 318 49.61 -9.22 -59.98
C GLY A 318 49.88 -8.78 -58.55
N ARG A 319 50.56 -7.65 -58.34
CA ARG A 319 50.79 -7.06 -57.01
C ARG A 319 49.48 -6.63 -56.35
N LEU A 320 48.54 -6.05 -57.10
CA LEU A 320 47.23 -5.65 -56.59
C LEU A 320 46.41 -6.88 -56.14
N LYS A 321 46.36 -7.91 -56.99
CA LYS A 321 45.70 -9.20 -56.70
C LYS A 321 46.28 -9.87 -55.44
N ALA A 322 47.60 -9.91 -55.31
CA ALA A 322 48.27 -10.45 -54.11
C ALA A 322 47.93 -9.63 -52.85
N GLY A 323 47.94 -8.28 -52.96
CA GLY A 323 47.56 -7.40 -51.86
C GLY A 323 46.11 -7.61 -51.39
N PHE A 324 45.17 -7.77 -52.32
CA PHE A 324 43.79 -8.11 -51.99
C PHE A 324 43.66 -9.49 -51.33
N ALA A 325 44.39 -10.50 -51.79
CA ALA A 325 44.40 -11.82 -51.16
C ALA A 325 44.90 -11.77 -49.70
N THR A 326 46.02 -11.09 -49.44
CA THR A 326 46.54 -10.90 -48.06
C THR A 326 45.60 -10.07 -47.19
N LEU A 327 44.90 -9.07 -47.75
CA LEU A 327 43.92 -8.30 -46.99
C LEU A 327 42.68 -9.15 -46.67
N ALA A 328 42.17 -9.93 -47.62
CA ALA A 328 41.07 -10.86 -47.42
C ALA A 328 41.41 -11.93 -46.35
N GLU A 329 42.61 -12.49 -46.37
CA GLU A 329 43.10 -13.40 -45.34
C GLU A 329 43.03 -12.78 -43.93
N LYS A 330 43.53 -11.54 -43.78
CA LYS A 330 43.50 -10.82 -42.49
C LYS A 330 42.08 -10.41 -42.05
N LEU A 331 41.21 -10.05 -42.99
CA LEU A 331 39.80 -9.73 -42.70
C LEU A 331 39.03 -10.97 -42.24
N ASN A 332 39.34 -12.14 -42.80
CA ASN A 332 38.66 -13.41 -42.57
C ASN A 332 39.36 -14.32 -41.54
N ALA A 333 40.38 -13.84 -40.82
CA ALA A 333 41.06 -14.64 -39.81
C ALA A 333 40.07 -15.17 -38.74
N THR A 334 40.04 -16.49 -38.56
CA THR A 334 39.02 -17.20 -37.78
C THR A 334 39.44 -17.53 -36.34
N ASP A 335 40.64 -17.14 -35.93
CA ASP A 335 41.14 -17.35 -34.55
C ASP A 335 40.34 -16.50 -33.55
N PRO A 336 39.62 -17.08 -32.58
CA PRO A 336 38.88 -16.31 -31.58
C PRO A 336 39.77 -15.46 -30.64
N GLN A 337 41.07 -15.76 -30.54
CA GLN A 337 42.03 -14.98 -29.74
C GLN A 337 42.64 -13.81 -30.52
N ASN A 338 42.64 -13.89 -31.86
CA ASN A 338 43.11 -12.84 -32.75
C ASN A 338 42.20 -12.74 -33.99
N PRO A 339 40.92 -12.33 -33.80
CA PRO A 339 39.93 -12.42 -34.85
C PRO A 339 40.16 -11.38 -35.95
N GLY A 340 39.96 -11.80 -37.19
CA GLY A 340 39.82 -10.90 -38.32
C GLY A 340 38.58 -10.01 -38.17
N VAL A 341 38.51 -8.92 -38.93
CA VAL A 341 37.42 -7.94 -38.82
C VAL A 341 36.04 -8.58 -38.98
N VAL A 342 35.88 -9.59 -39.83
CA VAL A 342 34.61 -10.30 -40.01
C VAL A 342 34.20 -11.07 -38.74
N LEU A 343 35.11 -11.84 -38.15
CA LEU A 343 34.82 -12.59 -36.92
C LEU A 343 34.64 -11.64 -35.72
N GLY A 344 35.50 -10.64 -35.57
CA GLY A 344 35.44 -9.69 -34.46
C GLY A 344 34.15 -8.86 -34.46
N THR A 345 33.66 -8.47 -35.63
CA THR A 345 32.37 -7.78 -35.76
C THR A 345 31.17 -8.71 -35.56
N SER A 346 31.28 -10.00 -35.91
CA SER A 346 30.28 -11.01 -35.55
C SER A 346 30.20 -11.20 -34.02
N MET A 347 31.34 -11.37 -33.36
CA MET A 347 31.42 -11.49 -31.89
C MET A 347 30.86 -10.26 -31.18
N LEU A 348 31.12 -9.06 -31.72
CA LEU A 348 30.53 -7.81 -31.22
C LEU A 348 29.00 -7.82 -31.37
N ALA A 349 28.47 -8.15 -32.55
CA ALA A 349 27.02 -8.21 -32.81
C ALA A 349 26.30 -9.27 -31.97
N GLU A 350 26.94 -10.41 -31.69
CA GLU A 350 26.45 -11.41 -30.74
C GLU A 350 26.47 -10.90 -29.29
N GLY A 351 27.52 -10.17 -28.91
CA GLY A 351 27.65 -9.52 -27.61
C GLY A 351 26.53 -8.49 -27.37
N THR A 352 26.30 -7.60 -28.33
CA THR A 352 25.22 -6.61 -28.25
C THR A 352 23.84 -7.27 -28.27
N ALA A 353 23.66 -8.36 -29.01
CA ALA A 353 22.40 -9.10 -29.03
C ALA A 353 22.10 -9.75 -27.67
N LYS A 354 23.13 -10.24 -26.95
CA LYS A 354 23.00 -10.72 -25.57
C LYS A 354 22.65 -9.58 -24.60
N ILE A 355 23.23 -8.39 -24.78
CA ILE A 355 22.86 -7.19 -23.99
C ILE A 355 21.40 -6.78 -24.24
N ARG A 356 20.95 -6.73 -25.52
CA ARG A 356 19.54 -6.45 -25.85
C ARG A 356 18.62 -7.51 -25.22
N LYS A 357 18.95 -8.80 -25.31
CA LYS A 357 18.18 -9.88 -24.65
C LYS A 357 18.13 -9.75 -23.13
N GLY A 358 19.18 -9.23 -22.49
CA GLY A 358 19.18 -8.89 -21.05
C GLY A 358 18.32 -7.67 -20.72
N MET A 359 18.19 -6.73 -21.65
CA MET A 359 17.30 -5.56 -21.53
C MET A 359 15.83 -5.95 -21.63
N ASP A 360 15.48 -6.64 -22.71
CA ASP A 360 14.10 -6.95 -23.11
C ASP A 360 13.54 -8.18 -22.39
N GLY A 361 14.44 -9.06 -21.92
CA GLY A 361 14.11 -10.37 -21.40
C GLY A 361 13.93 -11.42 -22.50
N VAL A 362 13.34 -12.54 -22.12
CA VAL A 362 12.97 -13.64 -23.00
C VAL A 362 11.44 -13.72 -23.03
N PRO A 363 10.78 -13.40 -24.16
CA PRO A 363 9.33 -13.42 -24.25
C PRO A 363 8.74 -14.75 -23.78
N GLY A 364 7.77 -14.68 -22.86
CA GLY A 364 7.11 -15.85 -22.29
C GLY A 364 7.89 -16.61 -21.20
N ASN A 365 9.10 -16.17 -20.82
CA ASN A 365 9.88 -16.79 -19.75
C ASN A 365 9.91 -15.92 -18.47
N PRO A 366 9.22 -16.33 -17.38
CA PRO A 366 9.21 -15.58 -16.12
C PRO A 366 10.58 -15.57 -15.41
N ASP A 367 11.45 -16.55 -15.67
CA ASP A 367 12.80 -16.64 -15.08
C ASP A 367 13.82 -15.73 -15.80
N SER A 368 13.41 -15.03 -16.85
CA SER A 368 14.28 -14.10 -17.60
C SER A 368 13.51 -12.89 -18.11
N PRO A 369 12.90 -12.06 -17.24
CA PRO A 369 11.95 -11.03 -17.64
C PRO A 369 12.61 -9.74 -18.16
N GLY A 370 13.94 -9.60 -18.02
CA GLY A 370 14.70 -8.46 -18.51
C GLY A 370 14.71 -7.25 -17.58
N LEU A 371 15.62 -6.31 -17.85
CA LEU A 371 15.76 -5.08 -17.06
C LEU A 371 14.55 -4.15 -17.18
N ILE A 372 13.89 -4.10 -18.34
CA ILE A 372 12.67 -3.29 -18.55
C ILE A 372 11.57 -3.74 -17.58
N TYR A 373 11.31 -5.04 -17.51
CA TYR A 373 10.32 -5.60 -16.58
C TYR A 373 10.73 -5.35 -15.13
N ALA A 374 11.99 -5.61 -14.77
CA ALA A 374 12.47 -5.40 -13.40
C ALA A 374 12.30 -3.94 -12.93
N ALA A 375 12.57 -2.96 -13.80
CA ALA A 375 12.34 -1.55 -13.50
C ALA A 375 10.84 -1.21 -13.32
N ASN A 376 9.97 -1.77 -14.17
CA ASN A 376 8.52 -1.60 -14.07
C ASN A 376 7.95 -2.23 -12.78
N SER A 377 8.34 -3.47 -12.46
CA SER A 377 7.89 -4.17 -11.24
C SER A 377 8.40 -3.51 -9.97
N LEU A 378 9.61 -2.95 -9.99
CA LEU A 378 10.13 -2.18 -8.86
C LEU A 378 9.34 -0.88 -8.66
N GLN A 379 8.98 -0.18 -9.74
CA GLN A 379 8.10 0.99 -9.64
C GLN A 379 6.72 0.60 -9.08
N ASP A 380 6.04 -0.39 -9.67
CA ASP A 380 4.74 -0.89 -9.21
C ASP A 380 4.75 -1.32 -7.73
N GLY A 381 5.81 -2.02 -7.30
CA GLY A 381 6.04 -2.34 -5.89
C GLY A 381 6.12 -1.11 -4.99
N THR A 382 6.83 -0.05 -5.43
CA THR A 382 6.87 1.22 -4.67
C THR A 382 5.55 2.00 -4.70
N THR A 383 4.78 1.93 -5.78
CA THR A 383 3.43 2.51 -5.86
C THR A 383 2.51 1.84 -4.83
N LYS A 384 2.52 0.51 -4.78
CA LYS A 384 1.76 -0.29 -3.80
C LYS A 384 2.20 -0.04 -2.36
N LEU A 385 3.50 0.15 -2.13
CA LEU A 385 4.03 0.50 -0.81
C LEU A 385 3.60 1.92 -0.38
N SER A 386 3.66 2.91 -1.28
CA SER A 386 3.19 4.27 -1.04
C SER A 386 1.70 4.26 -0.69
N ALA A 387 0.86 3.63 -1.54
CA ALA A 387 -0.56 3.41 -1.28
C ALA A 387 -0.84 2.72 0.06
N GLY A 388 -0.10 1.67 0.42
CA GLY A 388 -0.24 0.99 1.72
C GLY A 388 0.07 1.87 2.93
N ILE A 389 0.87 2.93 2.76
CA ILE A 389 1.25 3.86 3.83
C ILE A 389 0.33 5.08 3.87
N THR A 390 0.09 5.74 2.74
CA THR A 390 -0.64 7.02 2.65
C THR A 390 -2.11 6.88 2.25
N GLY A 391 -2.53 5.68 1.84
CA GLY A 391 -3.81 5.41 1.18
C GLY A 391 -3.70 5.49 -0.35
N ASP A 392 -4.54 4.72 -1.05
CA ASP A 392 -4.71 4.80 -2.52
C ASP A 392 -5.85 5.77 -2.94
N GLY A 393 -6.56 6.33 -1.96
CA GLY A 393 -7.72 7.20 -2.14
C GLY A 393 -9.07 6.48 -1.97
N ASP A 394 -9.08 5.15 -1.85
CA ASP A 394 -10.27 4.39 -1.46
C ASP A 394 -10.47 4.49 0.07
N PRO A 395 -11.65 4.90 0.56
CA PRO A 395 -11.98 4.84 2.00
C PRO A 395 -11.85 3.45 2.64
N ALA A 396 -11.88 2.36 1.85
CA ALA A 396 -11.59 1.00 2.33
C ALA A 396 -10.09 0.75 2.58
N ASN A 397 -9.21 1.48 1.89
CA ASN A 397 -7.75 1.40 1.98
C ASN A 397 -7.13 2.74 2.43
N PRO A 398 -7.47 3.27 3.62
CA PRO A 398 -7.03 4.59 4.06
C PRO A 398 -5.53 4.67 4.42
N GLY A 399 -4.79 3.57 4.26
CA GLY A 399 -3.35 3.48 4.53
C GLY A 399 -2.99 3.37 6.01
N LEU A 400 -1.72 3.02 6.27
CA LEU A 400 -1.17 2.94 7.62
C LEU A 400 -1.26 4.27 8.38
N LEU A 401 -1.05 5.40 7.69
CA LEU A 401 -1.07 6.73 8.29
C LEU A 401 -2.41 7.02 8.98
N ALA A 402 -3.52 6.91 8.25
CA ALA A 402 -4.86 7.10 8.80
C ALA A 402 -5.22 6.04 9.86
N GLY A 403 -4.75 4.79 9.72
CA GLY A 403 -4.90 3.77 10.75
C GLY A 403 -4.21 4.15 12.07
N THR A 404 -3.03 4.77 12.00
CA THR A 404 -2.30 5.25 13.18
C THR A 404 -2.87 6.54 13.77
N GLU A 405 -3.49 7.39 12.94
CA GLU A 405 -4.26 8.56 13.37
C GLU A 405 -5.52 8.13 14.14
N ALA A 406 -6.32 7.22 13.56
CA ALA A 406 -7.51 6.67 14.20
C ALA A 406 -7.20 5.94 15.52
N LEU A 407 -6.04 5.26 15.62
CA LEU A 407 -5.56 4.71 16.89
C LEU A 407 -5.27 5.81 17.91
N SER A 408 -4.58 6.90 17.51
CA SER A 408 -4.31 8.05 18.38
C SER A 408 -5.63 8.66 18.90
N ASP A 409 -6.59 8.94 18.01
CA ASP A 409 -7.89 9.49 18.39
C ASP A 409 -8.68 8.55 19.32
N GLY A 410 -8.63 7.24 19.06
CA GLY A 410 -9.21 6.22 19.93
C GLY A 410 -8.63 6.26 21.36
N THR A 411 -7.31 6.48 21.51
CA THR A 411 -6.68 6.61 22.84
C THR A 411 -7.08 7.90 23.56
N VAL A 412 -7.25 9.02 22.84
CA VAL A 412 -7.78 10.28 23.38
C VAL A 412 -9.23 10.10 23.84
N ALA A 413 -10.05 9.37 23.07
CA ALA A 413 -11.42 9.04 23.46
C ALA A 413 -11.46 8.14 24.72
N LEU A 414 -10.56 7.16 24.82
CA LEU A 414 -10.42 6.30 26.00
C LEU A 414 -10.06 7.10 27.26
N SER A 415 -9.05 7.98 27.19
CA SER A 415 -8.66 8.84 28.34
C SER A 415 -9.77 9.82 28.75
N ARG A 416 -10.58 10.31 27.80
CA ARG A 416 -11.77 11.10 28.13
C ARG A 416 -12.81 10.26 28.89
N GLY A 417 -13.03 9.02 28.47
CA GLY A 417 -13.93 8.08 29.13
C GLY A 417 -13.49 7.67 30.54
N THR A 418 -12.19 7.45 30.76
CA THR A 418 -11.65 7.17 32.11
C THR A 418 -11.85 8.37 33.04
N GLY A 419 -11.59 9.60 32.58
CA GLY A 419 -11.85 10.82 33.36
C GLY A 419 -13.34 11.00 33.74
N GLN A 420 -14.25 10.67 32.83
CA GLN A 420 -15.69 10.66 33.11
C GLN A 420 -16.05 9.59 34.16
N LEU A 421 -15.51 8.37 34.05
CA LEU A 421 -15.74 7.28 35.01
C LEU A 421 -15.19 7.62 36.41
N GLN A 422 -14.01 8.21 36.49
CA GLN A 422 -13.43 8.70 37.76
C GLN A 422 -14.35 9.74 38.42
N THR A 423 -14.86 10.70 37.63
CA THR A 423 -15.75 11.77 38.10
C THR A 423 -17.08 11.21 38.61
N GLY A 424 -17.75 10.34 37.84
CA GLY A 424 -19.01 9.71 38.23
C GLY A 424 -18.85 8.81 39.47
N SER A 425 -17.75 8.08 39.58
CA SER A 425 -17.44 7.25 40.76
C SER A 425 -17.20 8.09 42.02
N ALA A 426 -16.55 9.25 41.88
CA ALA A 426 -16.38 10.19 42.99
C ALA A 426 -17.72 10.80 43.43
N GLN A 427 -18.59 11.20 42.50
CA GLN A 427 -19.94 11.69 42.79
C GLN A 427 -20.79 10.63 43.49
N LEU A 428 -20.76 9.37 43.02
CA LEU A 428 -21.48 8.27 43.64
C LEU A 428 -21.01 8.03 45.09
N ALA A 429 -19.69 8.03 45.33
CA ALA A 429 -19.13 7.86 46.68
C ALA A 429 -19.50 9.00 47.65
N VAL A 430 -19.67 10.23 47.15
CA VAL A 430 -20.19 11.37 47.94
C VAL A 430 -21.68 11.19 48.25
N GLY A 431 -22.49 10.86 47.24
CA GLY A 431 -23.93 10.66 47.40
C GLY A 431 -24.27 9.50 48.34
N THR A 432 -23.55 8.37 48.26
CA THR A 432 -23.74 7.26 49.20
C THR A 432 -23.20 7.56 50.60
N GLY A 433 -22.18 8.42 50.73
CA GLY A 433 -21.78 9.00 52.02
C GLY A 433 -22.91 9.81 52.66
N GLN A 434 -23.56 10.70 51.89
CA GLN A 434 -24.70 11.49 52.37
C GLN A 434 -25.91 10.61 52.73
N LEU A 435 -26.17 9.54 51.98
CA LEU A 435 -27.20 8.55 52.30
C LEU A 435 -26.89 7.78 53.59
N ALA A 436 -25.64 7.36 53.78
CA ALA A 436 -25.18 6.72 55.02
C ALA A 436 -25.38 7.63 56.24
N ASP A 437 -24.96 8.89 56.15
CA ASP A 437 -25.15 9.90 57.21
C ASP A 437 -26.64 10.17 57.50
N GLY A 438 -27.49 10.17 56.46
CA GLY A 438 -28.94 10.31 56.58
C GLY A 438 -29.59 9.11 57.26
N ASN A 439 -29.19 7.89 56.87
CA ASN A 439 -29.68 6.65 57.47
C ASN A 439 -29.23 6.51 58.93
N GLY A 440 -28.01 6.90 59.28
CA GLY A 440 -27.56 6.95 60.68
C GLY A 440 -28.42 7.87 61.55
N LYS A 441 -28.80 9.05 61.04
CA LYS A 441 -29.73 9.96 61.73
C LYS A 441 -31.14 9.38 61.85
N LEU A 442 -31.60 8.62 60.85
CA LEU A 442 -32.90 7.95 60.87
C LEU A 442 -32.91 6.79 61.89
N ASP A 443 -31.83 6.01 61.97
CA ASP A 443 -31.62 4.95 62.95
C ASP A 443 -31.62 5.52 64.38
N ASP A 444 -30.76 6.51 64.66
CA ASP A 444 -30.71 7.26 65.93
C ASP A 444 -32.08 7.83 66.34
N GLY A 445 -32.80 8.44 65.39
CA GLY A 445 -34.11 9.04 65.62
C GLY A 445 -35.19 8.00 65.90
N SER A 446 -35.16 6.88 65.18
CA SER A 446 -36.09 5.77 65.34
C SER A 446 -35.85 5.01 66.64
N GLY A 447 -34.58 4.82 67.05
CA GLY A 447 -34.23 4.27 68.37
C GLY A 447 -34.74 5.16 69.52
N LYS A 448 -34.53 6.48 69.44
CA LYS A 448 -35.07 7.44 70.43
C LYS A 448 -36.61 7.41 70.49
N LEU A 449 -37.28 7.25 69.34
CA LEU A 449 -38.72 7.09 69.28
C LEU A 449 -39.18 5.76 69.91
N ALA A 450 -38.46 4.67 69.67
CA ALA A 450 -38.74 3.36 70.27
C ALA A 450 -38.59 3.38 71.80
N ASP A 451 -37.54 4.03 72.31
CA ASP A 451 -37.33 4.24 73.75
C ASP A 451 -38.42 5.11 74.38
N GLY A 452 -38.81 6.19 73.70
CA GLY A 452 -39.91 7.07 74.14
C GLY A 452 -41.26 6.34 74.16
N ALA A 453 -41.56 5.58 73.11
CA ALA A 453 -42.77 4.77 73.00
C ALA A 453 -42.79 3.64 74.04
N GLY A 454 -41.63 3.01 74.33
CA GLY A 454 -41.48 2.06 75.44
C GLY A 454 -41.81 2.68 76.80
N LYS A 455 -41.22 3.84 77.12
CA LYS A 455 -41.52 4.58 78.36
C LYS A 455 -43.00 4.97 78.47
N LEU A 456 -43.64 5.31 77.35
CA LEU A 456 -45.08 5.61 77.30
C LEU A 456 -45.92 4.34 77.53
N ALA A 457 -45.54 3.20 76.95
CA ALA A 457 -46.19 1.91 77.18
C ALA A 457 -46.09 1.49 78.66
N ASP A 458 -44.89 1.57 79.25
CA ASP A 458 -44.64 1.27 80.67
C ASP A 458 -45.43 2.22 81.59
N GLY A 459 -45.46 3.52 81.26
CA GLY A 459 -46.25 4.52 81.99
C GLY A 459 -47.75 4.22 81.95
N ASN A 460 -48.28 3.90 80.77
CA ASN A 460 -49.69 3.55 80.60
C ASN A 460 -50.04 2.20 81.24
N ALA A 461 -49.14 1.21 81.24
CA ALA A 461 -49.30 -0.04 81.97
C ALA A 461 -49.36 0.20 83.49
N ARG A 462 -48.54 1.11 84.02
CA ARG A 462 -48.60 1.54 85.43
C ARG A 462 -49.89 2.29 85.76
N ILE A 463 -50.39 3.15 84.86
CA ILE A 463 -51.71 3.79 85.02
C ILE A 463 -52.80 2.71 85.05
N ALA A 464 -52.81 1.79 84.07
CA ALA A 464 -53.77 0.69 84.03
C ALA A 464 -53.77 -0.12 85.34
N ALA A 465 -52.59 -0.55 85.81
CA ALA A 465 -52.45 -1.28 87.08
C ALA A 465 -52.95 -0.48 88.30
N GLY A 466 -52.61 0.81 88.41
CA GLY A 466 -53.10 1.68 89.48
C GLY A 466 -54.61 1.92 89.42
N THR A 467 -55.18 2.04 88.21
CA THR A 467 -56.64 2.15 88.03
C THR A 467 -57.36 0.83 88.28
N GLN A 468 -56.73 -0.31 88.01
CA GLN A 468 -57.23 -1.64 88.36
C GLN A 468 -57.22 -1.84 89.88
N GLU A 469 -56.18 -1.38 90.58
CA GLU A 469 -56.11 -1.37 92.04
C GLU A 469 -57.18 -0.46 92.65
N LEU A 470 -57.38 0.74 92.10
CA LEU A 470 -58.45 1.65 92.49
C LEU A 470 -59.83 1.02 92.26
N HIS A 471 -60.06 0.44 91.08
CA HIS A 471 -61.31 -0.25 90.72
C HIS A 471 -61.60 -1.39 91.71
N ALA A 472 -60.62 -2.25 92.00
CA ALA A 472 -60.74 -3.34 92.95
C ALA A 472 -61.03 -2.85 94.38
N LYS A 473 -60.35 -1.79 94.85
CA LYS A 473 -60.59 -1.19 96.17
C LYS A 473 -61.96 -0.54 96.28
N VAL A 474 -62.41 0.18 95.24
CA VAL A 474 -63.73 0.82 95.17
C VAL A 474 -64.84 -0.23 95.10
N ALA A 475 -64.65 -1.31 94.33
CA ALA A 475 -65.55 -2.46 94.32
C ALA A 475 -65.62 -3.13 95.70
N ALA A 476 -64.49 -3.33 96.38
CA ALA A 476 -64.44 -3.94 97.71
C ALA A 476 -65.20 -3.14 98.78
N VAL A 477 -65.25 -1.80 98.70
CA VAL A 477 -66.03 -0.94 99.62
C VAL A 477 -67.44 -0.59 99.12
N SER A 478 -67.84 -1.08 97.93
CA SER A 478 -69.18 -0.82 97.39
C SER A 478 -70.27 -1.55 98.19
N PRO A 479 -71.47 -0.98 98.38
CA PRO A 479 -72.55 -1.68 99.10
C PRO A 479 -73.02 -2.98 98.43
N SER A 480 -72.68 -3.19 97.16
CA SER A 480 -72.85 -4.46 96.43
C SER A 480 -71.98 -5.58 97.01
N SER A 481 -70.69 -5.34 97.31
CA SER A 481 -69.81 -6.38 97.88
C SER A 481 -70.20 -6.76 99.31
N TRP A 482 -70.90 -5.88 100.02
CA TRP A 482 -71.44 -6.16 101.35
C TRP A 482 -72.58 -7.18 101.30
N LEU A 483 -73.25 -7.35 100.15
CA LEU A 483 -74.27 -8.37 99.94
C LEU A 483 -73.68 -9.76 99.65
N ASP A 484 -72.46 -9.84 99.12
CA ASP A 484 -71.75 -11.09 98.89
C ASP A 484 -71.23 -11.74 100.19
N ASN A 485 -71.03 -10.95 101.26
CA ASN A 485 -70.74 -11.48 102.58
C ASN A 485 -72.05 -11.77 103.34
N PRO A 486 -72.42 -13.04 103.59
CA PRO A 486 -73.73 -13.38 104.15
C PRO A 486 -73.98 -12.81 105.54
N VAL A 487 -72.92 -12.57 106.34
CA VAL A 487 -73.05 -11.98 107.69
C VAL A 487 -73.35 -10.48 107.59
N VAL A 488 -72.68 -9.76 106.69
CA VAL A 488 -72.90 -8.32 106.48
C VAL A 488 -74.24 -8.08 105.79
N ALA A 489 -74.58 -8.92 104.81
CA ALA A 489 -75.90 -8.94 104.17
C ALA A 489 -77.03 -9.17 105.20
N LEU A 490 -76.88 -10.16 106.10
CA LEU A 490 -77.85 -10.42 107.18
C LEU A 490 -77.93 -9.27 108.18
N LEU A 491 -76.82 -8.61 108.53
CA LEU A 491 -76.83 -7.45 109.44
C LEU A 491 -77.46 -6.21 108.79
N LEU A 492 -77.15 -5.92 107.53
CA LEU A 492 -77.79 -4.85 106.75
C LEU A 492 -79.28 -5.12 106.57
N MET A 493 -79.66 -6.36 106.23
CA MET A 493 -81.06 -6.77 106.19
C MET A 493 -81.72 -6.68 107.56
N ALA A 494 -81.05 -7.05 108.66
CA ALA A 494 -81.61 -6.91 110.01
C ALA A 494 -81.80 -5.44 110.40
N VAL A 495 -80.88 -4.54 110.04
CA VAL A 495 -80.99 -3.09 110.27
C VAL A 495 -82.09 -2.48 109.39
N LEU A 496 -82.17 -2.84 108.11
CA LEU A 496 -83.23 -2.38 107.20
C LEU A 496 -84.60 -2.94 107.59
N VAL A 497 -84.71 -4.22 107.95
CA VAL A 497 -85.95 -4.86 108.41
C VAL A 497 -86.37 -4.33 109.77
N SER A 498 -85.44 -4.01 110.69
CA SER A 498 -85.81 -3.38 111.97
C SER A 498 -86.16 -1.89 111.83
N ALA A 499 -85.54 -1.15 110.89
CA ALA A 499 -85.99 0.19 110.51
C ALA A 499 -87.37 0.17 109.84
N ALA A 500 -87.61 -0.76 108.91
CA ALA A 500 -88.88 -0.94 108.22
C ALA A 500 -89.98 -1.45 109.17
N ALA A 501 -89.68 -2.40 110.06
CA ALA A 501 -90.58 -2.86 111.11
C ALA A 501 -90.86 -1.76 112.15
N GLY A 502 -89.87 -0.91 112.45
CA GLY A 502 -90.05 0.29 113.26
C GLY A 502 -91.01 1.28 112.60
N ALA A 503 -90.81 1.60 111.32
CA ALA A 503 -91.71 2.44 110.53
C ALA A 503 -93.13 1.83 110.43
N TYR A 504 -93.22 0.53 110.15
CA TYR A 504 -94.47 -0.22 110.04
C TYR A 504 -95.23 -0.30 111.37
N LEU A 505 -94.54 -0.52 112.50
CA LEU A 505 -95.16 -0.49 113.83
C LEU A 505 -95.61 0.92 114.24
N VAL A 506 -94.89 1.97 113.82
CA VAL A 506 -95.32 3.37 114.01
C VAL A 506 -96.56 3.69 113.17
N LEU A 507 -96.60 3.24 111.91
CA LEU A 507 -97.77 3.37 111.03
C LEU A 507 -98.97 2.56 111.57
N ARG A 508 -98.77 1.31 112.01
CA ARG A 508 -99.81 0.43 112.56
C ARG A 508 -100.33 0.87 113.93
N ARG A 509 -99.51 1.58 114.74
CA ARG A 509 -99.98 2.27 115.96
C ARG A 509 -100.71 3.58 115.67
N ARG A 510 -100.63 4.11 114.44
CA ARG A 510 -101.43 5.25 113.96
C ARG A 510 -102.80 4.81 113.49
N SER A 511 -102.93 3.69 112.76
CA SER A 511 -104.24 3.16 112.35
C SER A 511 -105.06 2.61 113.53
N SER A 512 -104.45 1.86 114.45
CA SER A 512 -105.16 1.26 115.61
C SER A 512 -105.58 2.25 116.73
N ARG A 513 -105.57 3.56 116.46
CA ARG A 513 -106.09 4.63 117.35
C ARG A 513 -107.17 5.50 116.70
N LEU A 514 -107.76 5.06 115.59
CA LEU A 514 -108.81 5.80 114.88
C LEU A 514 -110.20 5.13 114.87
N ASP A 515 -110.30 3.84 115.21
CA ASP A 515 -111.58 3.08 115.15
C ASP A 515 -112.24 2.83 116.52
N THR A 516 -111.98 3.69 117.52
CA THR A 516 -112.77 3.73 118.78
C THR A 516 -113.18 5.17 119.15
N ALA A 517 -113.70 5.89 118.15
CA ALA A 517 -114.53 7.10 118.32
C ALA A 517 -115.32 7.36 117.02
N GLY A 518 -116.39 6.59 116.80
CA GLY A 518 -117.22 6.58 115.60
C GLY A 518 -118.18 5.40 115.62
#